data_AF-A0A0C3QY62-F1
#
_entry.id   AF-A0A0C3QY62-F1
#
_cell.length_a   1.000
_cell.length_b   1.000
_cell.length_c   1.000
_cell.angle_alpha   90.00
_cell.angle_beta   90.00
_cell.angle_gamma   90.00
#
_symmetry.space_group_name_H-M   'P 1'
#
loop_
_entity.id
_entity.type
_entity.pdbx_description
1 polymer ?
#
loop_
_entity_poly.entity_id
_entity_poly.type
_entity_poly.pdbx_seq_one_letter_code
_entity_poly.pdbx_strand_id
1 'polypeptide(L)'
;MSTTNGSAPPISLPILEENPYAGHPELSTLESDVLWEYAKMATLVKQLANATRNLAGEPSNDLLAKLRIVERQMGLVLTLFKASVWSTIVSAEAEQDDADRTDSGYDTVVGPSGIPRPGSRARSTVGGETITTHEDSYYDDPTPQPRYR
;
A
#
# COMPACT_ATOMS: atom_id res chain seq x y z
N MET A 1 31.29 -37.25 -4.04
CA MET A 1 30.49 -36.14 -3.47
C MET A 1 31.34 -35.53 -2.37
N SER A 2 32.02 -34.41 -2.64
CA SER A 2 32.93 -33.77 -1.67
C SER A 2 32.45 -32.36 -1.41
N THR A 3 31.96 -32.12 -0.21
CA THR A 3 31.57 -30.82 0.32
C THR A 3 32.84 -30.07 0.72
N THR A 4 33.32 -29.14 -0.11
CA THR A 4 34.41 -28.25 0.29
C THR A 4 33.81 -27.10 1.10
N ASN A 5 33.98 -27.19 2.42
CA ASN A 5 33.71 -26.14 3.39
C ASN A 5 34.30 -24.80 2.90
N GLY A 6 33.47 -23.75 2.94
CA GLY A 6 33.89 -22.36 2.77
C GLY A 6 34.76 -21.88 3.93
N SER A 7 35.99 -22.38 4.01
CA SER A 7 37.02 -21.83 4.87
C SER A 7 37.61 -20.61 4.18
N ALA A 8 37.16 -19.42 4.58
CA ALA A 8 37.85 -18.18 4.25
C ALA A 8 39.34 -18.33 4.61
N PRO A 9 40.28 -17.89 3.74
CA PRO A 9 41.70 -17.95 4.07
C PRO A 9 41.97 -17.14 5.35
N PRO A 10 42.85 -17.63 6.25
CA PRO A 10 43.31 -16.83 7.38
C PRO A 10 43.94 -15.56 6.83
N ILE A 11 43.52 -14.42 7.38
CA ILE A 11 43.90 -13.09 6.89
C ILE A 11 45.31 -12.79 7.42
N SER A 12 46.32 -13.31 6.73
CA SER A 12 47.73 -12.96 6.99
C SER A 12 48.04 -11.65 6.29
N LEU A 13 47.95 -10.54 7.03
CA LEU A 13 48.48 -9.26 6.58
C LEU A 13 49.89 -9.11 7.15
N PRO A 14 50.93 -8.92 6.31
CA PRO A 14 52.32 -8.87 6.76
C PRO A 14 52.57 -7.74 7.76
N ILE A 15 51.80 -6.66 7.69
CA ILE A 15 51.91 -5.52 8.61
C ILE A 15 51.38 -5.80 10.02
N LEU A 16 50.66 -6.91 10.24
CA LEU A 16 50.25 -7.33 11.58
C LEU A 16 51.25 -8.29 12.24
N GLU A 17 52.11 -8.93 11.45
CA GLU A 17 53.02 -9.98 11.93
C GLU A 17 54.43 -9.44 12.20
N GLU A 18 54.91 -8.47 11.42
CA GLU A 18 56.25 -7.89 11.58
C GLU A 18 56.21 -6.36 11.48
N ASN A 19 57.02 -5.69 12.32
CA ASN A 19 57.14 -4.23 12.31
C ASN A 19 58.14 -3.79 11.21
N PRO A 20 57.67 -3.21 10.08
CA PRO A 20 58.56 -2.78 9.00
C PRO A 20 59.38 -1.53 9.33
N TYR A 21 59.07 -0.86 10.45
CA TYR A 21 59.76 0.33 10.93
C TYR A 21 60.83 0.00 11.98
N ALA A 22 60.96 -1.25 12.41
CA ALA A 22 61.94 -1.66 13.40
C ALA A 22 63.37 -1.48 12.87
N GLY A 23 64.20 -0.73 13.61
CA GLY A 23 65.62 -0.53 13.28
C GLY A 23 65.91 0.56 12.25
N HIS A 24 64.94 1.42 11.93
CA HIS A 24 65.17 2.54 11.03
C HIS A 24 66.12 3.58 11.67
N PRO A 25 67.22 3.99 11.02
CA PRO A 25 68.27 4.81 11.63
C PRO A 25 67.84 6.25 11.97
N GLU A 26 66.73 6.71 11.40
CA GLU A 26 66.17 8.05 11.62
C GLU A 26 65.01 8.07 12.62
N LEU A 27 64.56 6.91 13.11
CA LEU A 27 63.43 6.82 14.04
C LEU A 27 63.90 6.28 15.38
N SER A 28 63.39 6.89 16.46
CA SER A 28 63.50 6.31 17.79
C SER A 28 62.69 5.02 17.89
N THR A 29 63.10 4.06 18.72
CA THR A 29 62.40 2.78 18.93
C THR A 29 60.91 2.98 19.27
N LEU A 30 60.58 4.02 20.04
CA LEU A 30 59.19 4.34 20.38
C LEU A 30 58.40 4.85 19.16
N GLU A 31 59.03 5.64 18.29
CA GLU A 31 58.38 6.21 17.11
C GLU A 31 58.04 5.11 16.10
N SER A 32 58.95 4.16 15.88
CA SER A 32 58.72 3.00 15.02
C SER A 32 57.58 2.10 15.52
N ASP A 33 57.47 1.90 16.83
CA ASP A 33 56.41 1.08 17.42
C ASP A 33 55.04 1.76 17.31
N VAL A 34 55.00 3.08 17.58
CA VAL A 34 53.77 3.86 17.48
C VAL A 34 53.27 3.91 16.02
N LEU A 35 54.15 4.16 15.05
CA LEU A 35 53.80 4.15 13.63
C LEU A 35 53.27 2.79 13.17
N TRP A 36 53.86 1.70 13.67
CA TRP A 36 53.40 0.36 13.36
C TRP A 36 52.00 0.08 13.91
N GLU A 37 51.73 0.45 15.16
CA GLU A 37 50.40 0.30 15.76
C GLU A 37 49.35 1.16 15.04
N TYR A 38 49.70 2.37 14.60
CA TYR A 38 48.81 3.18 13.75
C TYR A 38 48.57 2.55 12.38
N ALA A 39 49.59 1.97 11.74
CA ALA A 39 49.44 1.29 10.46
C ALA A 39 48.54 0.05 10.59
N LYS A 40 48.69 -0.70 11.68
CA LYS A 40 47.85 -1.83 12.05
C LYS A 40 46.40 -1.40 12.27
N MET A 41 46.15 -0.38 13.09
CA MET A 41 44.80 0.13 13.34
C MET A 41 44.15 0.67 12.07
N ALA A 42 44.88 1.46 11.26
CA ALA A 42 44.35 2.00 10.01
C ALA A 42 43.95 0.88 9.03
N THR A 43 44.71 -0.21 9.00
CA THR A 43 44.40 -1.38 8.17
C THR A 43 43.17 -2.11 8.69
N LEU A 44 43.05 -2.30 10.01
CA LEU A 44 41.86 -2.89 10.65
C LEU A 44 40.60 -2.03 10.43
N VAL A 45 40.71 -0.71 10.52
CA VAL A 45 39.58 0.22 10.27
C VAL A 45 39.13 0.14 8.81
N LYS A 46 40.06 0.09 7.85
CA LYS A 46 39.73 -0.11 6.43
C LYS A 46 39.00 -1.43 6.20
N GLN A 47 39.43 -2.50 6.86
CA GLN A 47 38.76 -3.80 6.78
C GLN A 47 37.36 -3.77 7.40
N LEU A 48 37.22 -3.17 8.58
CA LEU A 48 35.91 -3.00 9.23
C LEU A 48 34.94 -2.19 8.37
N ALA A 49 35.43 -1.12 7.73
CA ALA A 49 34.64 -0.31 6.80
C ALA A 49 34.21 -1.13 5.57
N ASN A 50 35.10 -1.95 5.02
CA ASN A 50 34.78 -2.82 3.88
C ASN A 50 33.80 -3.94 4.27
N ALA A 51 34.00 -4.57 5.43
CA ALA A 51 33.07 -5.58 5.96
C ALA A 51 31.68 -4.96 6.18
N THR A 52 31.60 -3.79 6.81
CA THR A 52 30.33 -3.06 7.01
C THR A 52 29.67 -2.70 5.68
N ARG A 53 30.43 -2.29 4.65
CA ARG A 53 29.86 -2.02 3.31
C ARG A 53 29.31 -3.28 2.66
N ASN A 54 30.02 -4.40 2.75
CA ASN A 54 29.54 -5.68 2.22
C ASN A 54 28.26 -6.12 2.94
N LEU A 55 28.26 -6.04 4.27
CA LEU A 55 27.10 -6.28 5.14
C LEU A 55 25.98 -5.25 4.96
N ALA A 56 26.22 -4.07 4.41
CA ALA A 56 25.15 -3.12 4.09
C ALA A 56 24.58 -3.37 2.69
N GLY A 57 25.43 -3.75 1.73
CA GLY A 57 25.04 -4.00 0.35
C GLY A 57 24.28 -5.32 0.17
N GLU A 58 24.77 -6.41 0.76
CA GLU A 58 24.24 -7.76 0.52
C GLU A 58 22.85 -8.03 1.15
N PRO A 59 22.58 -7.75 2.44
CA PRO A 59 21.27 -8.02 3.04
C PRO A 59 20.20 -7.02 2.59
N SER A 60 20.58 -5.88 1.98
CA SER A 60 19.61 -4.92 1.48
C SER A 60 18.73 -5.51 0.37
N ASN A 61 19.29 -6.33 -0.52
CA ASN A 61 18.53 -6.89 -1.64
C ASN A 61 17.57 -8.01 -1.19
N ASP A 62 18.02 -8.88 -0.29
CA ASP A 62 17.19 -9.94 0.30
C ASP A 62 16.05 -9.38 1.16
N LEU A 63 16.33 -8.33 1.96
CA LEU A 63 15.31 -7.66 2.76
C LEU A 63 14.28 -6.94 1.87
N LEU A 64 14.72 -6.28 0.80
CA LEU A 64 13.81 -5.66 -0.19
C LEU A 64 12.96 -6.72 -0.93
N ALA A 65 13.52 -7.88 -1.24
CA ALA A 65 12.77 -8.98 -1.84
C ALA A 65 11.68 -9.51 -0.89
N LYS A 66 12.01 -9.68 0.40
CA LYS A 66 11.06 -10.06 1.45
C LYS A 66 9.95 -9.02 1.63
N LEU A 67 10.28 -7.73 1.64
CA LEU A 67 9.29 -6.64 1.71
C LEU A 67 8.32 -6.66 0.51
N ARG A 68 8.80 -6.85 -0.73
CA ARG A 68 7.94 -6.95 -1.92
C ARG A 68 6.97 -8.13 -1.84
N ILE A 69 7.39 -9.26 -1.26
CA ILE A 69 6.50 -10.42 -1.07
C ILE A 69 5.39 -10.06 -0.10
N VAL A 70 5.73 -9.42 1.03
CA VAL A 70 4.75 -8.99 2.03
C VAL A 70 3.79 -7.96 1.46
N GLU A 71 4.27 -6.98 0.70
CA GLU A 71 3.43 -5.98 0.01
C GLU A 71 2.38 -6.63 -0.89
N ARG A 72 2.78 -7.62 -1.70
CA ARG A 72 1.86 -8.35 -2.58
C ARG A 72 0.82 -9.15 -1.81
N GLN A 73 1.23 -9.80 -0.72
CA GLN A 73 0.34 -10.57 0.13
C GLN A 73 -0.69 -9.65 0.83
N MET A 74 -0.24 -8.51 1.37
CA MET A 74 -1.13 -7.54 2.00
C MET A 74 -2.07 -6.87 1.00
N GLY A 75 -1.58 -6.56 -0.22
CA GLY A 75 -2.40 -6.05 -1.31
C GLY A 75 -3.51 -7.04 -1.69
N LEU A 76 -3.19 -8.32 -1.82
CA LEU A 76 -4.18 -9.37 -2.07
C LEU A 76 -5.22 -9.46 -0.94
N VAL A 77 -4.79 -9.54 0.32
CA VAL A 77 -5.70 -9.60 1.47
C VAL A 77 -6.64 -8.40 1.49
N LEU A 78 -6.13 -7.19 1.25
CA LEU A 78 -6.95 -5.98 1.16
C LEU A 78 -7.97 -6.07 0.01
N THR A 79 -7.57 -6.55 -1.17
CA THR A 79 -8.50 -6.70 -2.30
C THR A 79 -9.60 -7.72 -2.00
N LEU A 80 -9.27 -8.87 -1.39
CA LEU A 80 -10.25 -9.87 -0.99
C LEU A 80 -11.20 -9.32 0.09
N PHE A 81 -10.66 -8.61 1.07
CA PHE A 81 -11.46 -7.96 2.11
C PHE A 81 -12.43 -6.94 1.51
N LYS A 82 -11.96 -6.09 0.60
CA LYS A 82 -12.81 -5.12 -0.10
C LYS A 82 -13.92 -5.84 -0.87
N ALA A 83 -13.59 -6.84 -1.67
CA ALA A 83 -14.58 -7.60 -2.43
C ALA A 83 -15.61 -8.27 -1.50
N SER A 84 -15.17 -8.82 -0.36
CA SER A 84 -16.04 -9.40 0.65
C SER A 84 -17.03 -8.39 1.21
N VAL A 85 -16.56 -7.19 1.58
CA VAL A 85 -17.42 -6.13 2.12
C VAL A 85 -18.41 -5.64 1.06
N TRP A 86 -17.93 -5.39 -0.16
CA TRP A 86 -18.81 -5.00 -1.27
C TRP A 86 -19.89 -6.04 -1.54
N SER A 87 -19.54 -7.33 -1.53
CA SER A 87 -20.52 -8.40 -1.67
C SER A 87 -21.59 -8.34 -0.58
N THR A 88 -21.21 -8.12 0.69
CA THR A 88 -22.19 -8.05 1.78
C THR A 88 -23.10 -6.83 1.70
N ILE A 89 -22.58 -5.66 1.30
CA ILE A 89 -23.37 -4.44 1.18
C ILE A 89 -24.36 -4.56 0.02
N VAL A 90 -23.89 -5.03 -1.13
CA VAL A 90 -24.74 -5.21 -2.33
C VAL A 90 -25.83 -6.25 -2.09
N SER A 91 -25.54 -7.33 -1.36
CA SER A 91 -26.56 -8.31 -0.99
C SER A 91 -27.65 -7.73 -0.08
N ALA A 92 -27.29 -6.83 0.85
CA ALA A 92 -28.26 -6.18 1.73
C ALA A 92 -29.14 -5.16 0.97
N GLU A 93 -28.57 -4.41 0.02
CA GLU A 93 -29.34 -3.51 -0.84
C GLU A 93 -30.31 -4.29 -1.74
N ALA A 94 -29.88 -5.42 -2.30
CA ALA A 94 -30.73 -6.28 -3.13
C ALA A 94 -31.91 -6.90 -2.35
N GLU A 95 -31.67 -7.38 -1.12
CA GLU A 95 -32.74 -7.92 -0.26
C GLU A 95 -33.76 -6.87 0.15
N GLN A 96 -33.33 -5.62 0.36
CA GLN A 96 -34.21 -4.51 0.71
C GLN A 96 -35.05 -4.02 -0.48
N ASP A 97 -34.46 -3.97 -1.68
CA ASP A 97 -35.16 -3.64 -2.93
C ASP A 97 -36.21 -4.70 -3.30
N ASP A 98 -35.94 -5.98 -3.04
CA ASP A 98 -36.89 -7.07 -3.26
C ASP A 98 -38.03 -7.07 -2.21
N ALA A 99 -37.76 -6.69 -0.97
CA ALA A 99 -38.78 -6.50 0.06
C ALA A 99 -39.73 -5.33 -0.27
N ASP A 100 -39.20 -4.20 -0.73
CA ASP A 100 -40.01 -3.02 -1.11
C ASP A 100 -40.84 -3.27 -2.39
N ARG A 101 -40.32 -4.08 -3.33
CA ARG A 101 -41.08 -4.52 -4.51
C ARG A 101 -42.23 -5.49 -4.20
N THR A 102 -42.09 -6.31 -3.16
CA THR A 102 -43.11 -7.31 -2.81
C THR A 102 -44.22 -6.77 -1.91
N ASP A 103 -44.01 -5.64 -1.22
CA ASP A 103 -45.04 -4.92 -0.46
C ASP A 103 -45.91 -4.01 -1.36
N SER A 104 -45.40 -3.57 -2.52
CA SER A 104 -46.14 -2.77 -3.52
C SER A 104 -46.94 -3.61 -4.54
N GLY A 105 -47.38 -4.81 -4.15
CA GLY A 105 -48.14 -5.72 -4.99
C GLY A 105 -49.56 -5.94 -4.46
N TYR A 106 -50.55 -5.44 -5.22
CA TYR A 106 -51.99 -5.77 -5.18
C TYR A 106 -52.82 -5.41 -3.92
N ASP A 107 -53.04 -4.11 -3.63
CA ASP A 107 -54.36 -3.69 -3.14
C ASP A 107 -55.16 -3.07 -4.29
N THR A 108 -55.62 -3.93 -5.20
CA THR A 108 -56.66 -3.55 -6.15
C THR A 108 -57.98 -3.81 -5.45
N VAL A 109 -58.55 -2.80 -4.78
CA VAL A 109 -59.94 -2.83 -4.31
C VAL A 109 -60.85 -2.95 -5.54
N VAL A 110 -61.17 -4.18 -5.91
CA VAL A 110 -62.21 -4.50 -6.87
C VAL A 110 -63.54 -4.23 -6.18
N GLY A 111 -64.05 -3.00 -6.36
CA GLY A 111 -65.46 -2.71 -6.12
C GLY A 111 -66.32 -3.47 -7.13
N PRO A 112 -67.55 -3.91 -6.77
CA PRO A 112 -68.37 -4.83 -7.56
C PRO A 112 -69.02 -4.21 -8.83
N SER A 113 -68.40 -3.22 -9.46
CA SER A 113 -68.90 -2.60 -10.69
C SER A 113 -67.72 -2.10 -11.53
N GLY A 114 -67.30 -2.92 -12.49
CA GLY A 114 -66.12 -2.70 -13.32
C GLY A 114 -66.23 -1.54 -14.32
N ILE A 115 -66.14 -0.29 -13.85
CA ILE A 115 -65.89 0.89 -14.70
C ILE A 115 -64.87 1.80 -14.00
N PRO A 116 -63.69 2.09 -14.61
CA PRO A 116 -62.78 3.10 -14.09
C PRO A 116 -63.42 4.48 -14.21
N ARG A 117 -63.59 5.19 -13.08
CA ARG A 117 -64.00 6.60 -13.09
C ARG A 117 -62.81 7.50 -13.41
N PRO A 118 -62.85 8.33 -14.46
CA PRO A 118 -61.80 9.29 -14.73
C PRO A 118 -61.93 10.49 -13.78
N GLY A 119 -60.82 10.86 -13.15
CA GLY A 119 -60.70 12.11 -12.40
C GLY A 119 -61.17 12.03 -10.95
N SER A 120 -60.29 11.57 -10.06
CA SER A 120 -60.37 11.92 -8.64
C SER A 120 -58.95 12.21 -8.16
N ARG A 121 -58.52 13.44 -8.44
CA ARG A 121 -57.29 14.04 -7.91
C ARG A 121 -57.38 13.97 -6.38
N ALA A 122 -56.60 13.11 -5.76
CA ALA A 122 -56.47 13.06 -4.30
C ALA A 122 -55.89 14.40 -3.84
N ARG A 123 -56.77 15.28 -3.35
CA ARG A 123 -56.38 16.49 -2.64
C ARG A 123 -55.96 16.06 -1.24
N SER A 124 -54.66 15.86 -1.05
CA SER A 124 -54.07 15.71 0.28
C SER A 124 -53.95 17.09 0.92
N THR A 125 -54.71 17.34 1.99
CA THR A 125 -54.55 18.50 2.86
C THR A 125 -53.88 18.05 4.14
N VAL A 126 -52.61 18.39 4.31
CA VAL A 126 -51.91 18.34 5.59
C VAL A 126 -51.52 19.77 5.95
N GLY A 127 -52.06 20.27 7.06
CA GLY A 127 -51.59 21.48 7.74
C GLY A 127 -51.49 22.76 6.92
N GLY A 128 -52.60 23.47 6.71
CA GLY A 128 -52.62 24.94 6.63
C GLY A 128 -51.87 25.68 5.52
N GLU A 129 -51.14 25.03 4.61
CA GLU A 129 -50.40 25.72 3.55
C GLU A 129 -50.75 25.18 2.15
N THR A 130 -51.31 26.04 1.31
CA THR A 130 -51.51 25.76 -0.11
C THR A 130 -50.18 25.90 -0.84
N ILE A 131 -49.44 24.80 -0.99
CA ILE A 131 -48.28 24.79 -1.88
C ILE A 131 -48.80 24.66 -3.31
N THR A 132 -48.78 25.78 -4.03
CA THR A 132 -48.97 25.82 -5.48
C THR A 132 -47.78 25.12 -6.12
N THR A 133 -48.00 24.02 -6.83
CA THR A 133 -46.96 23.39 -7.64
C THR A 133 -46.61 24.37 -8.76
N HIS A 134 -45.46 25.04 -8.66
CA HIS A 134 -44.87 25.76 -9.78
C HIS A 134 -44.35 24.68 -10.74
N GLU A 135 -45.01 24.55 -11.89
CA GLU A 135 -44.54 23.71 -12.98
C GLU A 135 -43.23 24.32 -13.53
N ASP A 136 -42.08 23.84 -13.06
CA ASP A 136 -40.82 24.12 -13.71
C ASP A 136 -40.74 23.30 -15.00
N SER A 137 -41.08 24.04 -16.06
CA SER A 137 -40.85 23.80 -17.46
C SER A 137 -39.48 23.16 -17.75
N TYR A 138 -39.56 21.95 -18.29
CA TYR A 138 -38.89 21.49 -19.51
C TYR A 138 -37.92 22.49 -20.21
N TYR A 139 -36.68 22.01 -20.40
CA TYR A 139 -35.51 22.55 -21.15
C TYR A 139 -34.83 23.83 -20.66
N ASP A 140 -33.62 23.71 -20.09
CA ASP A 140 -32.40 24.34 -20.66
C ASP A 140 -31.14 23.87 -19.90
N ASP A 141 -30.31 23.02 -20.52
CA ASP A 141 -28.89 22.92 -20.14
C ASP A 141 -28.04 22.80 -21.43
N PRO A 142 -27.47 23.91 -21.92
CA PRO A 142 -26.53 23.85 -23.02
C PRO A 142 -25.15 23.46 -22.47
N THR A 143 -24.82 22.17 -22.61
CA THR A 143 -23.44 21.70 -22.41
C THR A 143 -22.46 22.47 -23.33
N PRO A 144 -21.37 23.06 -22.80
CA PRO A 144 -20.38 23.72 -23.63
C PRO A 144 -19.51 22.69 -24.36
N GLN A 145 -19.59 22.66 -25.70
CA GLN A 145 -18.67 21.88 -26.55
C GLN A 145 -17.24 22.46 -26.48
N PRO A 146 -16.18 21.64 -26.32
CA PRO A 146 -14.80 22.13 -26.34
C PRO A 146 -14.38 22.51 -27.76
N ARG A 147 -14.00 23.79 -27.96
CA ARG A 147 -13.38 24.24 -29.21
C ARG A 147 -11.91 23.81 -29.22
N TYR A 148 -11.58 22.86 -30.09
CA TYR A 148 -10.19 22.64 -30.50
C TYR A 148 -9.70 23.86 -31.28
N ARG A 149 -8.62 24.47 -30.80
CA ARG A 149 -7.74 25.29 -31.63
C ARG A 149 -6.29 25.08 -31.20
#